data_AF-A0A7X7B7X5-F1
#
_entry.id   AF-A0A7X7B7X5-F1
#
_cell.length_a   1.000
_cell.length_b   1.000
_cell.length_c   1.000
_cell.angle_alpha   90.00
_cell.angle_beta   90.00
_cell.angle_gamma   90.00
#
_symmetry.space_group_name_H-M   'P 1'
#
loop_
_entity.id
_entity.type
_entity.pdbx_description
1 polymer ?
#
loop_
_entity_poly.entity_id
_entity_poly.type
_entity_poly.pdbx_seq_one_letter_code
_entity_poly.pdbx_strand_id
1 'polypeptide(L)'
;TTVQLSAVFVSFFSFCFAVAMGAVWEIYEYFMDQVFGFNMQRGSLDDTMTDLILDTVGAALFAVLGYFRQIGKINFIGNYLIKYNQD
;
A
#
# COMPACT_ATOMS: atom_id res chain seq x y z
N THR A 1 27.20 -6.81 2.32
CA THR A 1 26.37 -8.02 2.15
C THR A 1 25.04 -7.61 1.55
N THR A 2 24.80 -7.90 0.27
CA THR A 2 23.51 -7.61 -0.36
C THR A 2 22.51 -8.69 0.03
N VAL A 3 21.47 -8.31 0.76
CA VAL A 3 20.39 -9.23 1.13
C VAL A 3 19.52 -9.45 -0.11
N GLN A 4 19.51 -10.66 -0.65
CA GLN A 4 18.64 -11.02 -1.78
C GLN A 4 17.36 -11.66 -1.25
N LEU A 5 16.25 -10.92 -1.34
CA LEU A 5 14.92 -11.40 -0.96
C LEU A 5 14.13 -11.81 -2.20
N SER A 6 13.36 -12.88 -2.09
CA SER A 6 12.44 -13.29 -3.14
C SER A 6 11.41 -12.18 -3.42
N ALA A 7 11.14 -11.93 -4.70
CA ALA A 7 10.13 -10.96 -5.13
C ALA A 7 8.75 -11.24 -4.49
N VAL A 8 8.40 -12.52 -4.32
CA VAL A 8 7.16 -12.96 -3.65
C VAL A 8 7.13 -12.49 -2.20
N PHE A 9 8.24 -12.67 -1.49
CA PHE A 9 8.34 -12.28 -0.09
C PHE A 9 8.20 -10.76 0.07
N VAL A 10 8.88 -9.99 -0.78
CA VAL A 10 8.85 -8.53 -0.73
C VAL A 10 7.44 -7.99 -1.02
N SER A 11 6.75 -8.53 -2.04
CA SER A 11 5.38 -8.11 -2.36
C SER A 11 4.38 -8.48 -1.27
N PHE A 12 4.50 -9.68 -0.70
CA PHE A 12 3.61 -10.13 0.36
C PHE A 12 3.82 -9.36 1.66
N PHE A 13 5.07 -9.12 2.05
CA PHE A 13 5.39 -8.29 3.20
C PHE A 13 4.86 -6.86 3.03
N SER A 14 5.06 -6.27 1.85
CA SER A 14 4.57 -4.92 1.55
C SER A 14 3.04 -4.84 1.63
N PHE A 15 2.34 -5.87 1.16
CA PHE A 15 0.89 -5.98 1.29
C PHE A 15 0.45 -5.97 2.77
N CYS A 16 1.00 -6.87 3.59
CA CYS A 16 0.64 -6.95 5.01
C CYS A 16 0.96 -5.66 5.75
N PHE A 17 2.10 -5.03 5.43
CA PHE A 17 2.52 -3.76 6.01
C PHE A 17 1.55 -2.62 5.65
N ALA A 18 1.12 -2.54 4.39
CA ALA A 18 0.16 -1.54 3.95
C ALA A 18 -1.20 -1.68 4.67
N VAL A 19 -1.74 -2.90 4.77
CA VAL A 19 -3.00 -3.15 5.49
C VAL A 19 -2.87 -2.82 6.99
N ALA A 20 -1.72 -3.15 7.61
CA ALA A 20 -1.47 -2.80 9.00
C ALA A 20 -1.44 -1.29 9.24
N MET A 21 -0.87 -0.51 8.30
CA MET A 21 -0.90 0.94 8.37
C MET A 21 -2.31 1.51 8.25
N GLY A 22 -3.17 0.92 7.40
CA GLY A 22 -4.60 1.26 7.34
C GLY A 22 -5.31 1.02 8.67
N ALA A 23 -5.06 -0.13 9.32
CA ALA A 23 -5.60 -0.39 10.65
C ALA A 23 -5.11 0.60 11.72
N VAL A 24 -3.86 1.08 11.63
CA VAL A 24 -3.34 2.13 12.52
C VAL A 24 -4.06 3.46 12.29
N TRP A 25 -4.43 3.78 11.04
CA TRP A 25 -5.22 4.96 10.71
C TRP A 25 -6.59 4.93 11.40
N GLU A 26 -7.30 3.81 11.32
CA GLU A 26 -8.60 3.64 12.01
C GLU A 26 -8.51 3.82 13.53
N ILE A 27 -7.44 3.29 14.15
CA ILE A 27 -7.20 3.49 15.58
C ILE A 27 -6.98 4.98 15.90
N TYR A 28 -6.26 5.69 15.03
CA TYR A 28 -6.04 7.12 15.17
C TYR A 28 -7.35 7.90 15.05
N GLU A 29 -8.20 7.60 14.07
CA GLU A 29 -9.50 8.26 13.92
C GLU A 29 -10.39 8.04 15.14
N TYR A 30 -10.50 6.80 15.60
CA TYR A 30 -11.23 6.48 16.83
C TYR A 30 -10.69 7.28 18.02
N PHE A 31 -9.37 7.32 18.20
CA PHE A 31 -8.75 8.09 19.29
C PHE A 31 -9.08 9.58 19.21
N MET A 32 -9.00 10.17 18.02
CA MET A 32 -9.27 11.59 17.81
C MET A 32 -10.75 11.93 18.06
N ASP A 33 -11.67 11.06 17.66
CA ASP A 33 -13.09 11.21 17.93
C ASP A 33 -13.38 11.13 19.43
N GLN A 34 -12.74 10.21 20.16
CA GLN A 34 -12.93 10.09 21.61
C GLN A 34 -12.30 11.24 22.42
N VAL A 35 -11.09 11.68 22.06
CA VAL A 35 -10.33 12.65 22.87
C VAL A 35 -10.66 14.10 22.53
N PHE A 36 -10.87 14.40 21.26
CA PHE A 36 -11.06 15.77 20.78
C PHE A 36 -12.49 16.05 20.33
N GLY A 37 -13.38 15.03 20.31
CA GLY A 37 -14.76 15.19 19.87
C GLY A 37 -14.89 15.47 18.37
N PHE A 38 -13.91 15.02 17.58
CA PHE A 38 -14.01 15.05 16.13
C PHE A 38 -15.06 14.05 15.63
N ASN A 39 -15.34 14.12 14.33
CA ASN A 39 -16.26 13.22 13.64
C ASN A 39 -15.57 12.71 12.38
N MET A 40 -14.46 12.00 12.59
CA MET A 40 -13.66 11.39 11.53
C MET A 40 -14.37 10.16 10.99
N GLN A 41 -14.87 9.27 11.86
CA GLN A 41 -15.49 7.99 11.43
C GLN A 41 -16.89 8.11 10.78
N ARG A 42 -17.45 9.32 10.60
CA ARG A 42 -18.67 9.70 9.84
C ARG A 42 -19.86 8.70 9.75
N GLY A 43 -20.05 7.82 10.72
CA GLY A 43 -20.86 6.60 10.57
C GLY A 43 -20.38 5.39 11.38
N SER A 44 -19.25 5.52 12.09
CA SER A 44 -18.58 4.61 13.05
C SER A 44 -18.16 3.22 12.56
N LEU A 45 -19.01 2.53 11.80
CA LEU A 45 -18.76 1.16 11.36
C LEU A 45 -18.64 1.08 9.84
N ASP A 46 -19.59 1.66 9.12
CA ASP A 46 -19.58 1.58 7.64
C ASP A 46 -18.38 2.34 7.05
N ASP A 47 -17.99 3.47 7.63
CA ASP A 47 -16.83 4.27 7.21
C ASP A 47 -15.53 3.48 7.39
N THR A 48 -15.21 3.09 8.63
CA THR A 48 -14.05 2.25 8.98
C THR A 48 -13.96 0.96 8.17
N MET A 49 -15.09 0.25 7.98
CA MET A 49 -15.08 -0.99 7.22
C MET A 49 -14.85 -0.72 5.72
N THR A 50 -15.40 0.37 5.19
CA THR A 50 -15.18 0.76 3.80
C THR A 50 -13.72 1.15 3.58
N ASP A 51 -13.11 1.91 4.48
CA ASP A 51 -11.71 2.34 4.39
C ASP A 51 -10.75 1.15 4.46
N LEU A 52 -10.95 0.22 5.41
CA LEU A 52 -10.15 -1.01 5.49
C LEU A 52 -10.29 -1.91 4.26
N ILE A 53 -11.49 -2.00 3.67
CA ILE A 53 -11.70 -2.77 2.44
C ILE A 53 -10.95 -2.11 1.27
N LEU A 54 -11.08 -0.78 1.12
CA LEU A 54 -10.43 -0.03 0.05
C LEU A 54 -8.91 -0.08 0.18
N ASP A 55 -8.37 0.07 1.39
CA ASP A 55 -6.94 -0.06 1.67
C ASP A 55 -6.43 -1.46 1.34
N THR A 56 -7.19 -2.51 1.70
CA THR A 56 -6.81 -3.90 1.40
C THR A 56 -6.79 -4.17 -0.10
N VAL A 57 -7.80 -3.69 -0.84
CA VAL A 57 -7.85 -3.83 -2.30
C VAL A 57 -6.71 -3.04 -2.95
N GLY A 58 -6.48 -1.80 -2.53
CA GLY A 58 -5.37 -0.97 -3.00
C GLY A 58 -4.02 -1.62 -2.74
N ALA A 59 -3.78 -2.09 -1.52
CA ALA A 59 -2.57 -2.80 -1.14
C ALA A 59 -2.36 -4.06 -1.98
N ALA A 60 -3.41 -4.84 -2.25
CA ALA A 60 -3.33 -6.04 -3.08
C ALA A 60 -2.94 -5.69 -4.53
N LEU A 61 -3.57 -4.67 -5.12
CA LEU A 61 -3.24 -4.19 -6.47
C LEU A 61 -1.77 -3.75 -6.55
N PHE A 62 -1.30 -2.94 -5.59
CA PHE A 62 0.09 -2.47 -5.57
C PHE A 62 1.10 -3.59 -5.29
N ALA A 63 0.74 -4.58 -4.47
CA ALA A 63 1.60 -5.75 -4.23
C ALA A 63 1.79 -6.59 -5.51
N VAL A 64 0.71 -6.80 -6.28
CA VAL A 64 0.76 -7.49 -7.58
C VAL A 64 1.59 -6.71 -8.60
N LEU A 65 1.39 -5.39 -8.69
CA LEU A 65 2.20 -4.52 -9.57
C LEU A 65 3.68 -4.53 -9.16
N GLY A 66 3.97 -4.47 -7.86
CA GLY A 66 5.31 -4.54 -7.30
C GLY A 66 6.01 -5.85 -7.63
N TYR A 67 5.28 -6.98 -7.52
CA TYR A 67 5.78 -8.30 -7.90
C TYR A 67 6.18 -8.37 -9.39
N PHE A 68 5.32 -7.92 -10.30
CA PHE A 68 5.63 -7.93 -11.74
C PHE A 68 6.78 -7.00 -12.11
N ARG A 69 6.90 -5.87 -11.42
CA ARG A 69 8.05 -4.96 -11.56
C ARG A 69 9.34 -5.62 -11.10
N GLN A 70 9.33 -6.33 -9.97
CA GLN A 70 10.54 -6.93 -9.40
C GLN A 70 11.06 -8.13 -10.21
N ILE A 71 10.17 -8.82 -10.93
CA ILE A 71 10.54 -9.86 -11.91
C ILE A 71 11.02 -9.27 -13.24
N GLY A 72 10.97 -7.94 -13.42
CA GLY A 72 11.45 -7.28 -14.64
C GLY A 72 10.50 -7.40 -15.84
N LYS A 73 9.22 -7.77 -15.61
CA LYS A 73 8.21 -7.81 -16.67
C LYS A 73 7.66 -6.41 -17.01
N ILE A 74 7.82 -5.43 -16.12
CA ILE A 74 7.39 -4.04 -16.32
C ILE A 74 8.62 -3.13 -16.31
N ASN A 75 9.29 -3.00 -17.46
CA ASN A 75 10.45 -2.12 -17.65
C ASN A 75 10.07 -0.76 -18.26
N PHE A 76 9.00 -0.13 -17.76
CA PHE A 76 8.54 1.16 -18.29
C PHE A 76 9.60 2.26 -18.10
N ILE A 77 10.17 2.37 -16.91
CA ILE A 77 11.21 3.36 -16.58
C ILE A 77 12.53 3.05 -17.31
N GLY A 78 12.89 1.77 -17.43
CA GLY A 78 14.08 1.35 -18.17
C GLY A 78 14.01 1.76 -19.64
N ASN A 79 12.87 1.51 -20.30
CA ASN A 79 12.67 1.89 -21.69
C ASN A 79 12.63 3.42 -21.88
N TYR A 80 12.07 4.16 -20.92
CA TYR A 80 12.04 5.63 -20.99
C TYR A 80 13.43 6.26 -20.82
N LEU A 81 14.23 5.75 -19.87
CA LEU A 81 15.58 6.24 -19.62
C LEU A 81 16.57 5.85 -20.71
N ILE A 82 16.45 4.64 -21.28
CA ILE A 82 17.26 4.21 -22.43
C ILE A 82 16.96 5.11 -23.63
N LYS A 83 15.69 5.45 -23.86
CA LYS A 83 15.30 6.35 -24.95
C LYS A 83 15.88 7.76 -24.78
N TYR A 84 15.86 8.33 -23.57
CA TYR A 84 16.38 9.67 -23.30
C TYR A 84 17.91 9.77 -23.38
N ASN A 85 18.65 8.69 -23.07
CA ASN A 85 20.11 8.68 -23.17
C ASN A 85 20.62 8.45 -24.61
N GLN A 86 19.71 8.24 -25.56
CA GLN A 86 20.02 7.97 -26.96
C GLN A 86 19.69 9.16 -27.88
N ASP A 87 19.11 10.23 -27.31
CA ASP A 87 18.90 11.56 -27.90
C ASP A 87 19.99 12.54 -27.42
#